data_AF-A0A821WZD6-F1
#
_entry.id   AF-A0A821WZD6-F1
#
_cell.length_a   1.000
_cell.length_b   1.000
_cell.length_c   1.000
_cell.angle_alpha   90.00
_cell.angle_beta   90.00
_cell.angle_gamma   90.00
#
_symmetry.space_group_name_H-M   'P 1'
#
loop_
_entity.id
_entity.type
_entity.pdbx_description
1 polymer ?
#
loop_
_entity_poly.entity_id
_entity_poly.type
_entity_poly.pdbx_seq_one_letter_code
_entity_poly.pdbx_strand_id
1 'polypeptide(L)'
;MSSELSNGLNDDDFIVVWIEEDNIDTKHSVSTRFGHATHAIHTFDDVEQCIDFVRTAKNESIFLIISELSMHKFIFELHEFPQLHSIYIISSHMLSSDDENPTIHKKVRGAFSDVLSLFEHLTQDIRVAEATITPMSIFNSSLTSCDYFNAPVCSFIFSHLLKEIILEHKNNNRLQHQFIEFCREKYANNEGELKIINEFDDHYKNHSPAWCSRDISLHFAQHSLDKDNIVPVIFEIHIDTSIQSTPFASLDKIGYFPTETEMLFSMHSIFRIGDIEDMENHIWNIRLTLINDDDPHLRSLSNFIQTEIQGSNTMLRLGSFMLKVHEWDKAKSIFEFVLSDATPNSKNELAYIEDCFGKIYDKKNDWKKSLKHYQRSLDIKRTYLTDEDPQLASTHTHLGSVLGKMGKFDSAMEQYRYVLDIELKSSVPDKKQLGMCYMSIGDLLRQLSHFEEARKNLKNALKIQLDILPFTHPDLAKTRTHLFDACYSMGDYFTALEQAKALLRIAQKSYPANHFQIAIAHNNISATLDKLERYEEALEEVEKA
;
A
#
# COMPACT_ATOMS: atom_id res chain seq x y z
N MET A 1 -45.30 -13.37 -19.95
CA MET A 1 -45.18 -11.92 -20.16
C MET A 1 -44.44 -11.36 -18.95
N SER A 2 -43.11 -11.39 -18.93
CA SER A 2 -42.15 -10.47 -19.59
C SER A 2 -42.10 -9.09 -18.92
N SER A 3 -41.03 -8.85 -18.15
CA SER A 3 -40.27 -7.58 -18.04
C SER A 3 -39.01 -7.91 -17.22
N GLU A 4 -37.97 -8.38 -17.90
CA GLU A 4 -36.80 -7.60 -18.37
C GLU A 4 -35.74 -7.48 -17.28
N LEU A 5 -34.85 -8.48 -17.33
CA LEU A 5 -33.53 -8.50 -16.72
C LEU A 5 -32.73 -7.27 -17.19
N SER A 6 -32.34 -6.43 -16.23
CA SER A 6 -31.21 -5.53 -16.41
C SER A 6 -29.93 -6.38 -16.42
N ASN A 7 -29.45 -6.72 -17.62
CA ASN A 7 -28.11 -7.26 -17.83
C ASN A 7 -27.07 -6.21 -17.40
N GLY A 8 -26.52 -6.39 -16.20
CA GLY A 8 -25.18 -5.91 -15.87
C GLY A 8 -24.21 -7.02 -16.20
N LEU A 9 -23.73 -7.06 -17.45
CA LEU A 9 -22.60 -7.88 -17.87
C LEU A 9 -21.35 -7.29 -17.19
N ASN A 10 -20.73 -8.08 -16.31
CA ASN A 10 -19.43 -7.78 -15.71
C ASN A 10 -18.47 -8.91 -16.08
N ASP A 11 -17.21 -8.52 -16.28
CA ASP A 11 -16.02 -9.26 -16.73
C ASP A 11 -15.91 -9.42 -18.26
N ASP A 12 -15.48 -8.33 -18.93
CA ASP A 12 -15.06 -8.35 -20.33
C ASP A 12 -13.52 -8.43 -20.39
N ASP A 13 -12.96 -9.58 -20.76
CA ASP A 13 -11.56 -9.66 -21.21
C ASP A 13 -11.44 -9.02 -22.61
N PHE A 14 -10.38 -8.23 -22.84
CA PHE A 14 -10.19 -7.52 -24.12
C PHE A 14 -9.23 -8.27 -25.04
N ILE A 15 -9.69 -8.58 -26.26
CA ILE A 15 -8.87 -9.19 -27.31
C ILE A 15 -8.69 -8.21 -28.47
N VAL A 16 -7.44 -8.06 -28.92
CA VAL A 16 -7.15 -7.36 -30.17
C VAL A 16 -7.07 -8.38 -31.29
N VAL A 17 -7.91 -8.18 -32.30
CA VAL A 17 -7.92 -9.00 -33.51
C VAL A 17 -7.40 -8.17 -34.68
N TRP A 18 -6.43 -8.72 -35.41
CA TRP A 18 -5.79 -8.05 -36.53
C TRP A 18 -5.95 -8.89 -37.80
N ILE A 19 -6.45 -8.27 -38.88
CA ILE A 19 -6.52 -8.90 -40.21
C ILE A 19 -5.35 -8.41 -41.08
N GLU A 20 -4.52 -9.33 -41.54
CA GLU A 20 -3.23 -9.09 -42.21
C GLU A 20 -3.40 -8.88 -43.73
N GLU A 21 -2.62 -7.94 -44.30
CA GLU A 21 -2.28 -7.92 -45.73
C GLU A 21 -0.77 -7.61 -45.89
N ASP A 22 -0.02 -8.60 -46.39
CA ASP A 22 1.30 -8.61 -47.06
C ASP A 22 2.37 -7.56 -46.72
N ASN A 23 2.41 -6.98 -45.51
CA ASN A 23 3.52 -6.10 -45.10
C ASN A 23 4.22 -6.57 -43.81
N ILE A 24 5.41 -7.14 -43.99
CA ILE A 24 6.21 -7.84 -42.98
C ILE A 24 6.78 -6.88 -41.91
N ASP A 25 7.10 -5.64 -42.26
CA ASP A 25 7.68 -4.66 -41.32
C ASP A 25 6.67 -4.19 -40.24
N THR A 26 5.39 -4.16 -40.59
CA THR A 26 4.31 -3.87 -39.63
C THR A 26 4.06 -5.02 -38.65
N LYS A 27 4.34 -6.28 -39.04
CA LYS A 27 4.12 -7.48 -38.20
C LYS A 27 4.97 -7.46 -36.94
N HIS A 28 6.26 -7.15 -37.08
CA HIS A 28 7.18 -7.11 -35.94
C HIS A 28 6.90 -5.89 -35.05
N SER A 29 6.64 -4.72 -35.65
CA SER A 29 6.35 -3.50 -34.88
C SER A 29 5.05 -3.63 -34.07
N VAL A 30 4.01 -4.25 -34.61
CA VAL A 30 2.72 -4.45 -33.92
C VAL A 30 2.84 -5.49 -32.81
N SER A 31 3.35 -6.70 -33.09
CA SER A 31 3.46 -7.76 -32.06
C SER A 31 4.37 -7.35 -30.88
N THR A 32 5.51 -6.70 -31.17
CA THR A 32 6.46 -6.29 -30.12
C THR A 32 5.96 -5.08 -29.30
N ARG A 33 5.11 -4.21 -29.88
CA ARG A 33 4.60 -3.01 -29.17
C ARG A 33 3.24 -3.23 -28.50
N PHE A 34 2.32 -3.97 -29.11
CA PHE A 34 1.00 -4.24 -28.53
C PHE A 34 1.00 -5.42 -27.55
N GLY A 35 2.01 -6.31 -27.56
CA GLY A 35 2.09 -7.46 -26.66
C GLY A 35 2.14 -7.12 -25.15
N HIS A 36 2.30 -5.84 -24.80
CA HIS A 36 2.29 -5.35 -23.42
C HIS A 36 0.94 -4.72 -22.99
N ALA A 37 0.00 -4.53 -23.92
CA ALA A 37 -1.19 -3.70 -23.69
C ALA A 37 -2.52 -4.47 -23.65
N THR A 38 -2.55 -5.77 -23.96
CA THR A 38 -3.78 -6.58 -24.00
C THR A 38 -3.58 -8.03 -23.59
N HIS A 39 -4.65 -8.69 -23.13
CA HIS A 39 -4.64 -10.06 -22.63
C HIS A 39 -4.30 -11.10 -23.72
N ALA A 40 -4.71 -10.85 -24.96
CA ALA A 40 -4.35 -11.67 -26.12
C ALA A 40 -4.41 -10.85 -27.42
N ILE A 41 -3.52 -11.16 -28.36
CA ILE A 41 -3.52 -10.62 -29.73
C ILE A 41 -3.64 -11.80 -30.70
N HIS A 42 -4.68 -11.79 -31.53
CA HIS A 42 -4.87 -12.78 -32.58
C HIS A 42 -4.74 -12.14 -33.96
N THR A 43 -3.89 -12.73 -34.80
CA THR A 43 -3.66 -12.29 -36.18
C THR A 43 -4.24 -13.31 -37.15
N PHE A 44 -4.99 -12.83 -38.15
CA PHE A 44 -5.59 -13.67 -39.19
C PHE A 44 -5.21 -13.17 -40.58
N ASP A 45 -4.77 -14.09 -41.44
CA ASP A 45 -4.50 -13.80 -42.86
C ASP A 45 -5.75 -13.95 -43.74
N ASP A 46 -6.85 -14.48 -43.17
CA ASP A 46 -8.08 -14.77 -43.87
C ASP A 46 -9.29 -14.19 -43.12
N VAL A 47 -10.12 -13.47 -43.86
CA VAL A 47 -11.26 -12.72 -43.31
C VAL A 47 -12.32 -13.67 -42.76
N GLU A 48 -12.56 -14.82 -43.41
CA GLU A 48 -13.56 -15.79 -42.94
C GLU A 48 -13.15 -16.45 -41.62
N GLN A 49 -11.86 -16.78 -41.45
CA GLN A 49 -11.33 -17.31 -40.18
C GLN A 49 -11.44 -16.28 -39.04
N CYS A 50 -11.19 -15.00 -39.34
CA CYS A 50 -11.37 -13.92 -38.38
C CYS A 50 -12.84 -13.78 -37.96
N ILE A 51 -13.77 -13.88 -38.90
CA ILE A 51 -15.22 -13.82 -38.63
C ILE A 51 -15.63 -14.98 -37.71
N ASP A 52 -15.19 -16.19 -38.01
CA ASP A 52 -15.53 -17.37 -37.21
C ASP A 52 -14.96 -17.28 -35.80
N PHE A 53 -13.73 -16.76 -35.64
CA PHE A 53 -13.17 -16.46 -34.33
C PHE A 53 -14.03 -15.47 -33.55
N VAL A 54 -14.34 -14.31 -34.15
CA VAL A 54 -15.18 -13.28 -33.53
C VAL A 54 -16.56 -13.83 -33.14
N ARG A 55 -17.15 -14.74 -33.93
CA ARG A 55 -18.44 -15.41 -33.60
C ARG A 55 -18.35 -16.34 -32.39
N THR A 56 -17.22 -17.01 -32.20
CA THR A 56 -17.02 -18.01 -31.14
C THR A 56 -16.57 -17.42 -29.80
N ALA A 57 -15.93 -16.25 -29.83
CA ALA A 57 -15.53 -15.48 -28.66
C ALA A 57 -16.75 -14.87 -27.94
N LYS A 58 -17.37 -15.65 -27.04
CA LYS A 58 -18.48 -15.21 -26.19
C LYS A 58 -17.94 -14.73 -24.85
N ASN A 59 -18.36 -13.53 -24.43
CA ASN A 59 -17.99 -12.83 -23.18
C ASN A 59 -16.66 -12.05 -23.21
N GLU A 60 -16.11 -11.76 -24.38
CA GLU A 60 -14.92 -10.93 -24.54
C GLU A 60 -15.27 -9.65 -25.32
N SER A 61 -14.68 -8.51 -24.96
CA SER A 61 -14.83 -7.26 -25.71
C SER A 61 -13.70 -7.15 -26.74
N ILE A 62 -14.05 -7.19 -28.03
CA ILE A 62 -13.09 -7.30 -29.13
C ILE A 62 -12.77 -5.93 -29.74
N PHE A 63 -11.49 -5.61 -29.81
CA PHE A 63 -10.98 -4.49 -30.60
C PHE A 63 -10.43 -5.03 -31.93
N LEU A 64 -11.08 -4.68 -33.04
CA LEU A 64 -10.70 -5.15 -34.37
C LEU A 64 -9.87 -4.10 -35.10
N ILE A 65 -8.77 -4.53 -35.70
CA ILE A 65 -7.98 -3.72 -36.62
C ILE A 65 -7.96 -4.38 -37.99
N ILE A 66 -8.33 -3.61 -39.02
CA ILE A 66 -8.54 -4.13 -40.37
C ILE A 66 -7.98 -3.17 -41.44
N SER A 67 -7.54 -3.70 -42.58
CA SER A 67 -7.19 -2.89 -43.75
C SER A 67 -8.44 -2.37 -44.45
N GLU A 68 -8.33 -1.23 -45.15
CA GLU A 68 -9.43 -0.66 -45.95
C GLU A 68 -9.98 -1.66 -47.00
N LEU A 69 -9.09 -2.42 -47.66
CA LEU A 69 -9.46 -3.42 -48.66
C LEU A 69 -10.24 -4.59 -48.05
N SER A 70 -9.85 -5.02 -46.85
CA SER A 70 -10.52 -6.10 -46.11
C SER A 70 -11.83 -5.64 -45.47
N MET A 71 -11.98 -4.34 -45.19
CA MET A 71 -13.22 -3.77 -44.67
C MET A 71 -14.40 -4.08 -45.60
N HIS A 72 -14.27 -3.88 -46.91
CA HIS A 72 -15.37 -4.11 -47.84
C HIS A 72 -15.91 -5.55 -47.84
N LYS A 73 -15.09 -6.53 -47.45
CA LYS A 73 -15.50 -7.94 -47.29
C LYS A 73 -16.16 -8.20 -45.94
N PHE A 74 -15.69 -7.53 -44.89
CA PHE A 74 -16.16 -7.70 -43.51
C PHE A 74 -17.40 -6.85 -43.18
N ILE A 75 -17.67 -5.80 -43.96
CA ILE A 75 -18.64 -4.74 -43.64
C ILE A 75 -20.09 -5.22 -43.50
N PHE A 76 -20.46 -6.28 -44.23
CA PHE A 76 -21.84 -6.81 -44.24
C PHE A 76 -22.19 -7.58 -42.98
N GLU A 77 -21.20 -8.02 -42.20
CA GLU A 77 -21.41 -8.82 -40.99
C GLU A 77 -21.24 -8.02 -39.68
N LEU A 78 -20.75 -6.77 -39.75
CA LEU A 78 -20.44 -5.92 -38.60
C LEU A 78 -21.60 -5.68 -37.64
N HIS A 79 -22.84 -5.71 -38.13
CA HIS A 79 -24.03 -5.45 -37.33
C HIS A 79 -24.44 -6.64 -36.46
N GLU A 80 -23.88 -7.83 -36.69
CA GLU A 80 -24.28 -9.06 -36.00
C GLU A 80 -23.44 -9.37 -34.75
N PHE A 81 -22.38 -8.59 -34.47
CA PHE A 81 -21.44 -8.89 -33.37
C PHE A 81 -21.61 -7.94 -32.18
N PRO A 82 -22.33 -8.35 -31.11
CA PRO A 82 -22.41 -7.57 -29.87
C PRO A 82 -21.06 -7.43 -29.17
N GLN A 83 -20.20 -8.46 -29.22
CA GLN A 83 -18.85 -8.51 -28.62
C GLN A 83 -17.83 -7.53 -29.25
N LEU A 84 -18.10 -6.98 -30.43
CA LEU A 84 -17.18 -6.04 -31.09
C LEU A 84 -17.25 -4.67 -30.40
N HIS A 85 -16.22 -4.26 -29.66
CA HIS A 85 -16.22 -2.99 -28.93
C HIS A 85 -15.88 -1.81 -29.84
N SER A 86 -14.81 -1.91 -30.63
CA SER A 86 -14.35 -0.85 -31.53
C SER A 86 -13.56 -1.38 -32.71
N ILE A 87 -13.60 -0.64 -33.82
CA ILE A 87 -12.94 -0.99 -35.09
C ILE A 87 -12.01 0.13 -35.50
N TYR A 88 -10.78 -0.23 -35.86
CA TYR A 88 -9.72 0.66 -36.32
C TYR A 88 -9.30 0.25 -37.73
N ILE A 89 -9.14 1.23 -38.60
CA ILE A 89 -8.84 0.97 -40.01
C ILE A 89 -7.43 1.47 -40.32
N ILE A 90 -6.60 0.64 -40.96
CA ILE A 90 -5.34 1.10 -41.54
C ILE A 90 -5.55 1.36 -43.02
N SER A 91 -5.25 2.59 -43.46
CA SER A 91 -5.29 2.97 -44.86
C SER A 91 -4.11 3.84 -45.26
N SER A 92 -3.55 3.57 -46.44
CA SER A 92 -2.54 4.42 -47.09
C SER A 92 -3.12 5.66 -47.78
N HIS A 93 -4.46 5.78 -47.85
CA HIS A 93 -5.16 6.92 -48.44
C HIS A 93 -6.20 7.47 -47.44
N MET A 94 -6.15 8.76 -47.16
CA MET A 94 -7.19 9.40 -46.33
C MET A 94 -8.56 9.24 -47.02
N LEU A 95 -9.47 8.50 -46.39
CA LEU A 95 -10.85 8.31 -46.88
C LEU A 95 -11.49 9.67 -47.16
N SER A 96 -11.92 9.89 -48.41
CA SER A 96 -12.71 11.08 -48.77
C SER A 96 -14.09 11.00 -48.15
N SER A 97 -14.60 12.15 -47.71
CA SER A 97 -15.78 12.35 -46.86
C SER A 97 -17.15 11.88 -47.40
N ASP A 98 -17.23 11.17 -48.52
CA ASP A 98 -18.48 11.04 -49.28
C ASP A 98 -19.06 9.61 -49.40
N ASP A 99 -18.49 8.58 -48.75
CA ASP A 99 -19.12 7.24 -48.68
C ASP A 99 -19.98 7.10 -47.42
N GLU A 100 -21.14 7.76 -47.42
CA GLU A 100 -22.13 7.73 -46.34
C GLU A 100 -22.95 6.43 -46.35
N ASN A 101 -22.74 5.55 -45.36
CA ASN A 101 -23.73 4.54 -44.98
C ASN A 101 -23.91 4.49 -43.45
N PRO A 102 -25.08 4.86 -42.88
CA PRO A 102 -25.14 5.43 -41.52
C PRO A 102 -25.04 4.41 -40.37
N THR A 103 -25.20 3.10 -40.63
CA THR A 103 -25.21 2.07 -39.58
C THR A 103 -23.81 1.56 -39.24
N ILE A 104 -22.84 1.70 -40.14
CA ILE A 104 -21.47 1.15 -39.99
C ILE A 104 -20.62 1.97 -39.00
N HIS A 105 -20.99 3.22 -38.70
CA HIS A 105 -20.09 4.19 -38.07
C HIS A 105 -20.06 4.25 -36.53
N LYS A 106 -20.93 3.57 -35.78
CA LYS A 106 -20.92 3.75 -34.30
C LYS A 106 -19.74 3.09 -33.59
N LYS A 107 -19.21 1.99 -34.12
CA LYS A 107 -18.09 1.24 -33.53
C LYS A 107 -16.74 1.55 -34.20
N VAL A 108 -16.74 2.20 -35.38
CA VAL A 108 -15.51 2.61 -36.06
C VAL A 108 -14.95 3.87 -35.39
N ARG A 109 -13.72 3.79 -34.86
CA ARG A 109 -13.08 4.88 -34.12
C ARG A 109 -12.22 5.79 -34.99
N GLY A 110 -11.76 5.31 -36.14
CA GLY A 110 -11.04 6.12 -37.12
C GLY A 110 -10.27 5.30 -38.15
N ALA A 111 -9.78 5.98 -39.19
CA ALA A 111 -8.83 5.45 -40.15
C ALA A 111 -7.48 6.14 -39.96
N PHE A 112 -6.41 5.34 -39.94
CA PHE A 112 -5.06 5.78 -39.58
C PHE A 112 -4.08 5.43 -40.69
N SER A 113 -3.28 6.43 -41.07
CA SER A 113 -2.22 6.29 -42.08
C SER A 113 -0.88 5.84 -41.50
N ASP A 114 -0.76 5.83 -40.18
CA ASP A 114 0.45 5.47 -39.46
C ASP A 114 0.13 4.64 -38.22
N VAL A 115 0.92 3.57 -38.01
CA VAL A 115 0.69 2.58 -36.95
C VAL A 115 0.89 3.18 -35.55
N LEU A 116 1.76 4.18 -35.39
CA LEU A 116 1.95 4.87 -34.10
C LEU A 116 0.68 5.62 -33.68
N SER A 117 0.07 6.36 -34.61
CA SER A 117 -1.15 7.12 -34.32
C SER A 117 -2.33 6.21 -33.94
N LEU A 118 -2.43 5.05 -34.60
CA LEU A 118 -3.41 4.02 -34.26
C LEU A 118 -3.14 3.43 -32.88
N PHE A 119 -1.88 3.12 -32.57
CA PHE A 119 -1.47 2.56 -31.28
C PHE A 119 -1.84 3.48 -30.12
N GLU A 120 -1.56 4.77 -30.23
CA GLU A 120 -1.87 5.73 -29.17
C GLU A 120 -3.37 5.80 -28.88
N HIS A 121 -4.20 5.81 -29.92
CA HIS A 121 -5.66 5.84 -29.78
C HIS A 121 -6.21 4.52 -29.24
N LEU A 122 -5.74 3.38 -29.76
CA LEU A 122 -6.15 2.07 -29.28
C LEU A 122 -5.75 1.87 -27.81
N THR A 123 -4.53 2.26 -27.42
CA THR A 123 -4.06 2.15 -26.04
C THR A 123 -4.88 3.05 -25.10
N GLN A 124 -5.27 4.24 -25.55
CA GLN A 124 -6.12 5.11 -24.75
C GLN A 124 -7.53 4.52 -24.57
N ASP A 125 -8.12 3.95 -25.61
CA ASP A 125 -9.44 3.32 -25.54
C ASP A 125 -9.40 2.02 -24.70
N ILE A 126 -8.35 1.20 -24.84
CA ILE A 126 -8.12 0.03 -23.97
C ILE A 126 -7.96 0.49 -22.52
N ARG A 127 -7.16 1.53 -22.23
CA ARG A 127 -7.00 2.04 -20.85
C ARG A 127 -8.31 2.57 -20.26
N VAL A 128 -9.15 3.21 -21.07
CA VAL A 128 -10.48 3.64 -20.63
C VAL A 128 -11.37 2.43 -20.34
N ALA A 129 -11.24 1.36 -21.11
CA ALA A 129 -11.96 0.10 -20.91
C ALA A 129 -11.40 -0.74 -19.74
N GLU A 130 -10.10 -0.69 -19.47
CA GLU A 130 -9.42 -1.30 -18.31
C GLU A 130 -9.67 -0.52 -17.02
N ALA A 131 -9.84 0.80 -17.07
CA ALA A 131 -10.20 1.60 -15.90
C ALA A 131 -11.59 1.26 -15.33
N THR A 132 -12.41 0.54 -16.10
CA THR A 132 -13.66 -0.09 -15.64
C THR A 132 -13.48 -1.48 -15.03
N ILE A 133 -12.28 -2.08 -15.13
CA ILE A 133 -11.93 -3.37 -14.54
C ILE A 133 -11.36 -3.16 -13.12
N THR A 134 -12.10 -3.64 -12.13
CA THR A 134 -11.70 -3.69 -10.73
C THR A 134 -10.52 -4.65 -10.52
N PRO A 135 -9.36 -4.21 -9.98
CA PRO A 135 -8.32 -5.12 -9.53
C PRO A 135 -8.80 -5.91 -8.31
N MET A 136 -8.26 -7.12 -8.10
CA MET A 136 -8.46 -7.92 -6.89
C MET A 136 -8.11 -7.12 -5.62
N SER A 137 -9.13 -6.45 -5.10
CA SER A 137 -9.18 -5.81 -3.80
C SER A 137 -10.19 -6.61 -3.00
N ILE A 138 -9.83 -6.97 -1.76
CA ILE A 138 -10.74 -7.67 -0.86
C ILE A 138 -11.95 -6.78 -0.46
N PHE A 139 -12.07 -5.53 -0.93
CA PHE A 139 -13.30 -4.73 -0.84
C PHE A 139 -13.57 -3.81 -2.05
N ASN A 140 -14.85 -3.66 -2.39
CA ASN A 140 -15.43 -2.86 -3.48
C ASN A 140 -14.75 -1.50 -3.72
N SER A 141 -14.26 -1.28 -4.94
CA SER A 141 -13.82 0.04 -5.40
C SER A 141 -15.01 0.88 -5.85
N SER A 142 -15.53 1.68 -4.94
CA SER A 142 -16.08 2.98 -5.31
C SER A 142 -15.32 3.98 -4.48
N LEU A 143 -14.63 4.93 -5.13
CA LEU A 143 -13.84 6.07 -4.63
C LEU A 143 -12.44 6.10 -5.26
N THR A 144 -12.37 6.35 -6.56
CA THR A 144 -11.14 6.79 -7.24
C THR A 144 -11.13 8.31 -7.33
N SER A 145 -10.29 8.96 -6.54
CA SER A 145 -9.67 10.23 -6.92
C SER A 145 -8.31 10.40 -6.25
N CYS A 146 -7.29 10.57 -7.08
CA CYS A 146 -6.00 11.25 -6.87
C CYS A 146 -4.81 10.46 -6.27
N ASP A 147 -3.79 10.34 -7.14
CA ASP A 147 -2.38 10.71 -6.96
C ASP A 147 -1.66 10.27 -5.68
N TYR A 148 -0.98 9.11 -5.75
CA TYR A 148 0.15 8.79 -4.87
C TYR A 148 1.24 8.02 -5.62
N PHE A 149 2.06 8.73 -6.41
CA PHE A 149 3.42 8.27 -6.71
C PHE A 149 4.28 8.49 -5.45
N ASN A 150 4.93 7.43 -4.94
CA ASN A 150 5.93 7.40 -3.84
C ASN A 150 5.53 6.88 -2.45
N ALA A 151 4.50 6.04 -2.30
CA ALA A 151 4.34 5.25 -1.07
C ALA A 151 4.82 3.80 -1.27
N PRO A 152 5.70 3.23 -0.41
CA PRO A 152 6.01 1.81 -0.47
C PRO A 152 4.74 1.00 -0.20
N VAL A 153 4.40 0.12 -1.12
CA VAL A 153 3.18 -0.69 -1.10
C VAL A 153 3.17 -1.52 0.19
N CYS A 154 2.15 -1.30 1.03
CA CYS A 154 1.96 -1.96 2.32
C CYS A 154 1.72 -3.49 2.24
N SER A 155 1.84 -4.12 1.07
CA SER A 155 1.52 -5.53 0.81
C SER A 155 2.25 -6.51 1.72
N PHE A 156 3.50 -6.20 2.10
CA PHE A 156 4.38 -7.07 2.87
C PHE A 156 3.86 -7.48 4.26
N ILE A 157 3.11 -6.60 4.94
CA ILE A 157 2.65 -6.88 6.31
C ILE A 157 1.31 -7.64 6.32
N PHE A 158 0.48 -7.45 5.29
CA PHE A 158 -0.73 -8.25 5.08
C PHE A 158 -0.41 -9.72 4.82
N SER A 159 0.64 -9.99 4.03
CA SER A 159 1.10 -11.36 3.76
C SER A 159 1.54 -12.11 5.02
N HIS A 160 2.13 -11.43 6.01
CA HIS A 160 2.59 -12.08 7.24
C HIS A 160 1.43 -12.41 8.20
N LEU A 161 0.42 -11.53 8.30
CA LEU A 161 -0.77 -11.79 9.11
C LEU A 161 -1.67 -12.85 8.47
N LEU A 162 -1.78 -12.87 7.13
CA LEU A 162 -2.47 -13.93 6.39
C LEU A 162 -1.74 -15.27 6.51
N LYS A 163 -0.40 -15.27 6.49
CA LYS A 163 0.46 -16.43 6.78
C LYS A 163 0.18 -16.99 8.19
N GLU A 164 0.08 -16.17 9.23
CA GLU A 164 -0.26 -16.67 10.58
C GLU A 164 -1.66 -17.29 10.66
N ILE A 165 -2.67 -16.69 10.01
CA ILE A 165 -4.04 -17.21 9.98
C ILE A 165 -4.13 -18.56 9.25
N ILE A 166 -3.38 -18.72 8.14
CA ILE A 166 -3.35 -19.96 7.36
C ILE A 166 -2.48 -21.03 8.06
N LEU A 167 -1.38 -20.65 8.71
CA LEU A 167 -0.44 -21.57 9.36
C LEU A 167 -0.87 -22.05 10.75
N GLU A 168 -1.93 -21.48 11.35
CA GLU A 168 -2.56 -22.05 12.56
C GLU A 168 -3.18 -23.44 12.32
N HIS A 169 -3.29 -23.92 11.07
CA HIS A 169 -3.74 -25.27 10.75
C HIS A 169 -2.64 -26.09 10.05
N LYS A 170 -1.79 -26.77 10.83
CA LYS A 170 -0.73 -27.64 10.31
C LYS A 170 -1.28 -28.90 9.64
N ASN A 171 -0.70 -29.20 8.47
CA ASN A 171 -0.72 -30.48 7.73
C ASN A 171 -2.10 -31.03 7.35
N ASN A 172 -2.55 -30.73 6.12
CA ASN A 172 -3.49 -31.62 5.44
C ASN A 172 -3.49 -31.36 3.93
N ASN A 173 -3.05 -32.33 3.12
CA ASN A 173 -3.34 -32.39 1.67
C ASN A 173 -4.86 -32.29 1.37
N ARG A 174 -5.68 -32.56 2.40
CA ARG A 174 -7.12 -32.34 2.41
C ARG A 174 -7.52 -30.86 2.29
N LEU A 175 -6.76 -29.92 2.83
CA LEU A 175 -7.07 -28.49 2.77
C LEU A 175 -6.77 -27.87 1.40
N GLN A 176 -5.70 -28.31 0.73
CA GLN A 176 -5.42 -27.90 -0.65
C GLN A 176 -6.51 -28.39 -1.61
N HIS A 177 -6.94 -29.65 -1.46
CA HIS A 177 -8.07 -30.18 -2.22
C HIS A 177 -9.38 -29.48 -1.84
N GLN A 178 -9.62 -29.17 -0.56
CA GLN A 178 -10.82 -28.42 -0.12
C GLN A 178 -10.80 -26.97 -0.59
N PHE A 179 -9.63 -26.35 -0.74
CA PHE A 179 -9.48 -24.99 -1.24
C PHE A 179 -9.73 -24.92 -2.75
N ILE A 180 -9.19 -25.86 -3.52
CA ILE A 180 -9.48 -25.96 -4.96
C ILE A 180 -10.98 -26.28 -5.18
N GLU A 181 -11.56 -27.20 -4.41
CA GLU A 181 -13.00 -27.48 -4.47
C GLU A 181 -13.85 -26.28 -4.03
N PHE A 182 -13.44 -25.55 -2.99
CA PHE A 182 -14.10 -24.31 -2.57
C PHE A 182 -14.05 -23.24 -3.66
N CYS A 183 -12.91 -23.09 -4.35
CA CYS A 183 -12.80 -22.19 -5.49
C CYS A 183 -13.70 -22.66 -6.65
N ARG A 184 -13.74 -23.95 -6.96
CA ARG A 184 -14.67 -24.51 -7.97
C ARG A 184 -16.14 -24.27 -7.60
N GLU A 185 -16.52 -24.43 -6.34
CA GLU A 185 -17.89 -24.17 -5.86
C GLU A 185 -18.23 -22.66 -5.90
N LYS A 186 -17.31 -21.82 -5.46
CA LYS A 186 -17.51 -20.36 -5.40
C LYS A 186 -17.60 -19.74 -6.80
N TYR A 187 -16.83 -20.26 -7.75
CA TYR A 187 -16.80 -19.81 -9.14
C TYR A 187 -17.56 -20.75 -10.07
N ALA A 188 -18.49 -21.58 -9.53
CA ALA A 188 -19.23 -22.60 -10.28
C ALA A 188 -19.98 -22.07 -11.52
N ASN A 189 -20.32 -20.77 -11.53
CA ASN A 189 -21.04 -20.11 -12.61
C ASN A 189 -20.15 -19.20 -13.48
N ASN A 190 -18.82 -19.22 -13.28
CA ASN A 190 -17.84 -18.45 -14.07
C ASN A 190 -16.88 -19.44 -14.74
N GLU A 191 -17.15 -19.75 -16.01
CA GLU A 191 -16.38 -20.73 -16.79
C GLU A 191 -14.92 -20.31 -17.02
N GLY A 192 -14.62 -19.02 -17.09
CA GLY A 192 -13.25 -18.50 -17.27
C GLY A 192 -12.39 -18.73 -16.03
N GLU A 193 -12.92 -18.38 -14.86
CA GLU A 193 -12.26 -18.64 -13.57
C GLU A 193 -12.15 -20.13 -13.26
N LEU A 194 -13.19 -20.92 -13.58
CA LEU A 194 -13.11 -22.38 -13.48
C LEU A 194 -12.03 -22.97 -14.39
N LYS A 195 -11.86 -22.41 -15.60
CA LYS A 195 -10.81 -22.81 -16.53
C LYS A 195 -9.43 -22.45 -15.97
N ILE A 196 -9.24 -21.27 -15.40
CA ILE A 196 -7.99 -20.86 -14.73
C ILE A 196 -7.69 -21.73 -13.50
N ILE A 197 -8.70 -22.06 -12.68
CA ILE A 197 -8.56 -22.94 -11.52
C ILE A 197 -8.20 -24.36 -11.94
N ASN A 198 -8.77 -24.86 -13.04
CA ASN A 198 -8.46 -26.18 -13.59
C ASN A 198 -7.12 -26.21 -14.33
N GLU A 199 -6.77 -25.15 -15.06
CA GLU A 199 -5.46 -24.93 -15.66
C GLU A 199 -4.40 -24.80 -14.59
N PHE A 200 -4.67 -24.17 -13.45
CA PHE A 200 -3.76 -24.14 -12.31
C PHE A 200 -3.54 -25.54 -11.69
N ASP A 201 -4.60 -26.35 -11.57
CA ASP A 201 -4.53 -27.75 -11.13
C ASP A 201 -3.82 -28.67 -12.16
N ASP A 202 -3.89 -28.34 -13.46
CA ASP A 202 -3.27 -29.10 -14.57
C ASP A 202 -1.85 -28.65 -14.96
N HIS A 203 -1.56 -27.34 -14.99
CA HIS A 203 -0.26 -26.76 -15.39
C HIS A 203 0.83 -27.05 -14.38
N TYR A 204 0.52 -27.00 -13.09
CA TYR A 204 1.50 -27.29 -12.04
C TYR A 204 1.88 -28.78 -12.00
N LYS A 205 1.19 -29.64 -12.75
CA LYS A 205 1.61 -31.03 -12.93
C LYS A 205 2.70 -31.20 -14.00
N ASN A 206 2.86 -30.30 -15.00
CA ASN A 206 3.60 -30.67 -16.24
C ASN A 206 4.42 -29.62 -17.06
N HIS A 207 4.62 -28.33 -16.70
CA HIS A 207 5.53 -27.43 -17.48
C HIS A 207 6.40 -26.44 -16.64
N SER A 208 7.58 -26.09 -17.19
CA SER A 208 8.77 -25.54 -16.50
C SER A 208 8.88 -23.99 -16.41
N PRO A 209 9.58 -23.44 -15.39
CA PRO A 209 9.92 -22.00 -15.26
C PRO A 209 11.16 -21.56 -16.06
N ALA A 210 11.31 -20.24 -16.30
CA ALA A 210 12.43 -19.59 -17.00
C ALA A 210 13.60 -19.18 -16.08
N TRP A 211 14.77 -18.90 -16.68
CA TRP A 211 16.12 -19.38 -16.29
C TRP A 211 17.07 -18.39 -15.56
N CYS A 212 18.11 -18.91 -14.90
CA CYS A 212 19.01 -18.19 -13.98
C CYS A 212 20.51 -18.41 -14.32
N SER A 213 21.09 -17.55 -15.16
CA SER A 213 22.55 -17.45 -15.37
C SER A 213 23.01 -16.00 -15.20
N ARG A 214 24.11 -15.79 -14.46
CA ARG A 214 24.68 -14.46 -14.17
C ARG A 214 24.98 -13.68 -15.45
N ASP A 215 25.47 -14.37 -16.48
CA ASP A 215 25.83 -13.76 -17.76
C ASP A 215 24.59 -13.29 -18.53
N ILE A 216 23.47 -14.00 -18.40
CA ILE A 216 22.19 -13.63 -19.00
C ILE A 216 21.63 -12.39 -18.28
N SER A 217 21.62 -12.40 -16.95
CA SER A 217 21.17 -11.25 -16.15
C SER A 217 22.01 -9.99 -16.43
N LEU A 218 23.33 -10.15 -16.58
CA LEU A 218 24.24 -9.06 -16.98
C LEU A 218 23.93 -8.56 -18.39
N HIS A 219 23.67 -9.46 -19.34
CA HIS A 219 23.33 -9.08 -20.70
C HIS A 219 22.03 -8.24 -20.78
N PHE A 220 20.99 -8.63 -20.04
CA PHE A 220 19.74 -7.86 -19.94
C PHE A 220 19.94 -6.49 -19.28
N ALA A 221 20.74 -6.45 -18.20
CA ALA A 221 21.07 -5.21 -17.51
C ALA A 221 21.83 -4.24 -18.43
N GLN A 222 22.81 -4.73 -19.19
CA GLN A 222 23.61 -3.95 -20.14
C GLN A 222 22.75 -3.37 -21.28
N HIS A 223 21.80 -4.15 -21.82
CA HIS A 223 20.88 -3.67 -22.86
C HIS A 223 19.92 -2.55 -22.40
N SER A 224 19.84 -2.31 -21.09
CA SER A 224 18.99 -1.28 -20.51
C SER A 224 19.72 0.04 -20.26
N LEU A 225 21.05 0.07 -20.45
CA LEU A 225 21.88 1.25 -20.22
C LEU A 225 21.63 2.41 -21.20
N ASP A 226 21.15 2.11 -22.40
CA ASP A 226 20.86 3.11 -23.44
C ASP A 226 19.51 3.83 -23.23
N LYS A 227 18.81 3.57 -22.12
CA LYS A 227 17.47 4.11 -21.83
C LYS A 227 17.52 5.12 -20.68
N ASP A 228 17.32 6.39 -20.99
CA ASP A 228 17.47 7.54 -20.05
C ASP A 228 16.62 7.47 -18.75
N ASN A 229 15.63 6.58 -18.67
CA ASN A 229 14.70 6.47 -17.53
C ASN A 229 14.77 5.12 -16.78
N ILE A 230 15.76 4.28 -17.06
CA ILE A 230 15.86 2.93 -16.46
C ILE A 230 17.18 2.80 -15.73
N VAL A 231 17.12 2.36 -14.47
CA VAL A 231 18.28 1.97 -13.68
C VAL A 231 18.39 0.45 -13.70
N PRO A 232 19.42 -0.13 -14.33
CA PRO A 232 19.61 -1.57 -14.33
C PRO A 232 20.03 -2.06 -12.95
N VAL A 233 19.33 -3.09 -12.45
CA VAL A 233 19.58 -3.71 -11.16
C VAL A 233 19.68 -5.22 -11.33
N ILE A 234 20.71 -5.81 -10.73
CA ILE A 234 20.91 -7.25 -10.63
C ILE A 234 20.71 -7.66 -9.18
N PHE A 235 19.87 -8.66 -8.95
CA PHE A 235 19.66 -9.26 -7.64
C PHE A 235 20.52 -10.52 -7.51
N GLU A 236 21.46 -10.52 -6.56
CA GLU A 236 22.25 -11.68 -6.18
C GLU A 236 21.61 -12.31 -4.94
N ILE A 237 20.93 -13.46 -5.12
CA ILE A 237 20.16 -14.09 -4.05
C ILE A 237 20.95 -15.23 -3.42
N HIS A 238 21.27 -15.09 -2.14
CA HIS A 238 21.87 -16.13 -1.30
C HIS A 238 20.80 -16.88 -0.52
N ILE A 239 20.71 -18.19 -0.74
CA ILE A 239 19.78 -19.09 -0.06
C ILE A 239 20.59 -20.10 0.74
N ASP A 240 20.43 -20.08 2.07
CA ASP A 240 20.94 -21.15 2.93
C ASP A 240 19.96 -22.31 2.94
N THR A 241 20.33 -23.40 2.27
CA THR A 241 19.52 -24.61 2.14
C THR A 241 19.38 -25.40 3.45
N SER A 242 19.93 -24.93 4.57
CA SER A 242 19.68 -25.52 5.89
C SER A 242 18.41 -24.98 6.56
N ILE A 243 17.82 -23.88 6.05
CA ILE A 243 16.65 -23.21 6.62
C ILE A 243 15.38 -24.04 6.37
N GLN A 244 14.89 -24.77 7.37
CA GLN A 244 13.72 -25.65 7.20
C GLN A 244 12.35 -24.94 7.19
N SER A 245 12.30 -23.66 7.55
CA SER A 245 11.04 -22.89 7.69
C SER A 245 10.48 -22.33 6.39
N THR A 246 11.30 -22.26 5.34
CA THR A 246 10.87 -21.79 4.02
C THR A 246 10.91 -22.96 3.05
N PRO A 247 9.80 -23.33 2.39
CA PRO A 247 9.83 -24.39 1.40
C PRO A 247 10.61 -23.89 0.19
N PHE A 248 11.76 -24.52 -0.05
CA PHE A 248 12.46 -24.44 -1.32
C PHE A 248 12.63 -25.85 -1.88
N ALA A 249 12.67 -25.95 -3.21
CA ALA A 249 12.94 -27.19 -3.90
C ALA A 249 14.13 -26.97 -4.83
N SER A 250 15.18 -27.78 -4.65
CA SER A 250 16.21 -27.92 -5.67
C SER A 250 15.59 -28.60 -6.88
N LEU A 251 15.73 -27.98 -8.04
CA LEU A 251 15.29 -28.52 -9.32
C LEU A 251 16.45 -29.18 -10.07
N ASP A 252 17.64 -29.37 -9.47
CA ASP A 252 18.86 -29.86 -10.15
C ASP A 252 18.68 -31.19 -10.91
N LYS A 253 17.64 -31.98 -10.59
CA LYS A 253 17.30 -33.26 -11.25
C LYS A 253 16.23 -33.16 -12.33
N ILE A 254 15.53 -32.03 -12.42
CA ILE A 254 14.35 -31.80 -13.27
C ILE A 254 14.53 -30.54 -14.14
N GLY A 255 15.47 -29.69 -13.76
CA GLY A 255 15.93 -28.52 -14.48
C GLY A 255 16.44 -28.91 -15.86
N TYR A 256 16.08 -28.12 -16.85
CA TYR A 256 16.34 -28.47 -18.24
C TYR A 256 17.81 -28.14 -18.65
N PHE A 257 18.56 -27.37 -17.84
CA PHE A 257 20.02 -27.22 -17.97
C PHE A 257 20.76 -27.97 -16.84
N PRO A 258 21.37 -29.15 -17.11
CA PRO A 258 22.02 -29.97 -16.08
C PRO A 258 23.29 -29.35 -15.47
N THR A 259 23.73 -28.20 -15.97
CA THR A 259 24.88 -27.45 -15.48
C THR A 259 24.50 -26.34 -14.50
N GLU A 260 23.20 -26.02 -14.36
CA GLU A 260 22.71 -24.96 -13.50
C GLU A 260 22.12 -25.52 -12.20
N THR A 261 22.36 -24.81 -11.09
CA THR A 261 21.75 -25.14 -9.81
C THR A 261 20.46 -24.34 -9.69
N GLU A 262 19.33 -25.02 -9.78
CA GLU A 262 18.02 -24.38 -9.84
C GLU A 262 17.31 -24.52 -8.49
N MET A 263 16.76 -23.41 -7.97
CA MET A 263 16.02 -23.43 -6.70
C MET A 263 14.70 -22.67 -6.81
N LEU A 264 13.60 -23.38 -6.54
CA LEU A 264 12.27 -22.80 -6.35
C LEU A 264 12.15 -22.35 -4.89
N PHE A 265 11.65 -21.15 -4.63
CA PHE A 265 11.33 -20.67 -3.28
C PHE A 265 9.94 -20.02 -3.23
N SER A 266 9.29 -20.02 -2.06
CA SER A 266 7.95 -19.46 -1.89
C SER A 266 7.90 -17.95 -2.14
N MET A 267 6.81 -17.45 -2.74
CA MET A 267 6.53 -16.00 -2.91
C MET A 267 6.56 -15.20 -1.60
N HIS A 268 6.41 -15.87 -0.45
CA HIS A 268 6.41 -15.25 0.88
C HIS A 268 7.79 -15.30 1.56
N SER A 269 8.85 -15.64 0.81
CA SER A 269 10.21 -15.66 1.31
C SER A 269 10.67 -14.25 1.62
N ILE A 270 11.25 -14.06 2.81
CA ILE A 270 11.75 -12.76 3.25
C ILE A 270 13.25 -12.73 2.98
N PHE A 271 13.70 -11.70 2.27
CA PHE A 271 15.12 -11.49 2.00
C PHE A 271 15.63 -10.25 2.74
N ARG A 272 16.78 -10.36 3.37
CA ARG A 272 17.53 -9.22 3.90
C ARG A 272 18.30 -8.60 2.74
N ILE A 273 18.10 -7.31 2.51
CA ILE A 273 19.02 -6.53 1.68
C ILE A 273 20.34 -6.44 2.44
N GLY A 274 21.38 -7.02 1.86
CA GLY A 274 22.76 -6.90 2.33
C GLY A 274 23.41 -5.67 1.71
N ASP A 275 24.43 -5.90 0.88
CA ASP A 275 25.17 -4.83 0.21
C ASP A 275 24.47 -4.40 -1.08
N ILE A 276 24.54 -3.09 -1.35
CA ILE A 276 24.18 -2.48 -2.62
C ILE A 276 25.48 -1.92 -3.21
N GLU A 277 25.97 -2.54 -4.26
CA GLU A 277 27.23 -2.20 -4.91
C GLU A 277 26.97 -1.68 -6.33
N ASP A 278 27.61 -0.58 -6.70
CA ASP A 278 27.63 -0.14 -8.11
C ASP A 278 28.66 -1.01 -8.84
N MET A 279 28.22 -1.80 -9.82
CA MET A 279 29.11 -2.48 -10.74
C MET A 279 29.56 -1.51 -11.85
N GLU A 280 30.48 -1.95 -12.71
CA GLU A 280 30.89 -1.15 -13.87
C GLU A 280 29.65 -0.75 -14.72
N ASN A 281 29.62 0.52 -15.14
CA ASN A 281 28.57 1.14 -15.97
C ASN A 281 27.21 1.41 -15.30
N HIS A 282 27.15 1.74 -14.01
CA HIS A 282 25.89 2.10 -13.33
C HIS A 282 24.86 0.96 -13.24
N ILE A 283 25.33 -0.29 -13.27
CA ILE A 283 24.51 -1.46 -13.00
C ILE A 283 24.61 -1.77 -11.51
N TRP A 284 23.51 -1.66 -10.78
CA TRP A 284 23.51 -1.90 -9.34
C TRP A 284 23.38 -3.39 -9.03
N ASN A 285 24.31 -3.95 -8.26
CA ASN A 285 24.16 -5.27 -7.66
C ASN A 285 23.54 -5.14 -6.27
N ILE A 286 22.44 -5.83 -6.02
CA ILE A 286 21.79 -5.90 -4.71
C ILE A 286 21.88 -7.33 -4.21
N ARG A 287 22.66 -7.54 -3.15
CA ARG A 287 22.72 -8.85 -2.47
C ARG A 287 21.53 -9.04 -1.56
N LEU A 288 20.83 -10.16 -1.73
CA LEU A 288 19.66 -10.56 -0.97
C LEU A 288 19.96 -11.87 -0.25
N THR A 289 19.71 -11.95 1.05
CA THR A 289 19.90 -13.20 1.83
C THR A 289 18.58 -13.69 2.37
N LEU A 290 18.21 -14.94 2.10
CA LEU A 290 17.01 -15.57 2.64
C LEU A 290 17.08 -15.59 4.18
N ILE A 291 16.03 -15.08 4.81
CA ILE A 291 15.91 -15.00 6.27
C ILE A 291 15.07 -16.17 6.77
N ASN A 292 15.46 -16.77 7.91
CA ASN A 292 14.65 -17.76 8.61
C ASN A 292 13.69 -17.11 9.63
N ASP A 293 12.67 -17.85 10.05
CA ASP A 293 11.74 -17.38 11.10
C ASP A 293 12.44 -17.10 12.46
N ASP A 294 13.66 -17.59 12.67
CA ASP A 294 14.48 -17.36 13.87
C ASP A 294 15.34 -16.08 13.82
N ASP A 295 15.27 -15.30 12.74
CA ASP A 295 16.08 -14.09 12.61
C ASP A 295 15.76 -13.08 13.72
N PRO A 296 16.78 -12.58 14.44
CA PRO A 296 16.58 -11.77 15.63
C PRO A 296 15.87 -10.44 15.33
N HIS A 297 16.08 -9.84 14.16
CA HIS A 297 15.44 -8.58 13.79
C HIS A 297 13.99 -8.81 13.38
N LEU A 298 13.72 -9.83 12.57
CA LEU A 298 12.37 -10.21 12.20
C LEU A 298 11.55 -10.59 13.45
N ARG A 299 12.13 -11.39 14.35
CA ARG A 299 11.51 -11.75 15.63
C ARG A 299 11.28 -10.55 16.53
N SER A 300 12.23 -9.61 16.61
CA SER A 300 12.03 -8.36 17.35
C SER A 300 10.90 -7.53 16.77
N LEU A 301 10.79 -7.46 15.44
CA LEU A 301 9.72 -6.73 14.75
C LEU A 301 8.36 -7.40 14.99
N SER A 302 8.27 -8.72 14.83
CA SER A 302 7.03 -9.47 15.07
C SER A 302 6.59 -9.37 16.53
N ASN A 303 7.51 -9.50 17.49
CA ASN A 303 7.21 -9.29 18.90
C ASN A 303 6.73 -7.86 19.17
N PHE A 304 7.39 -6.85 18.60
CA PHE A 304 6.97 -5.45 18.73
C PHE A 304 5.55 -5.27 18.20
N ILE A 305 5.27 -5.73 16.98
CA ILE A 305 3.95 -5.70 16.34
C ILE A 305 2.90 -6.40 17.21
N GLN A 306 3.19 -7.58 17.74
CA GLN A 306 2.26 -8.33 18.61
C GLN A 306 1.98 -7.61 19.93
N THR A 307 3.00 -7.03 20.58
CA THR A 307 2.81 -6.24 21.81
C THR A 307 2.00 -4.97 21.57
N GLU A 308 2.18 -4.37 20.39
CA GLU A 308 1.54 -3.12 20.00
C GLU A 308 0.11 -3.30 19.47
N ILE A 309 -0.25 -4.47 18.94
CA ILE A 309 -1.58 -4.76 18.39
C ILE A 309 -2.33 -5.70 19.35
N GLN A 310 -2.74 -5.15 20.50
CA GLN A 310 -3.62 -5.86 21.42
C GLN A 310 -5.08 -5.77 20.96
N GLY A 311 -5.83 -6.87 21.08
CA GLY A 311 -7.25 -6.93 20.76
C GLY A 311 -7.84 -8.31 21.07
N SER A 312 -9.14 -8.35 21.36
CA SER A 312 -9.89 -9.59 21.64
C SER A 312 -10.12 -10.45 20.40
N ASN A 313 -10.13 -9.83 19.22
CA ASN A 313 -10.43 -10.44 17.93
C ASN A 313 -9.36 -10.07 16.88
N THR A 314 -8.98 -11.02 16.02
CA THR A 314 -8.08 -10.85 14.88
C THR A 314 -8.45 -9.67 13.98
N MET A 315 -9.74 -9.45 13.72
CA MET A 315 -10.19 -8.32 12.88
C MET A 315 -9.99 -6.96 13.58
N LEU A 316 -10.21 -6.87 14.90
CA LEU A 316 -9.93 -5.66 15.66
C LEU A 316 -8.43 -5.36 15.70
N ARG A 317 -7.60 -6.40 15.82
CA ARG A 317 -6.15 -6.29 15.71
C ARG A 317 -5.74 -5.78 14.32
N LEU A 318 -6.28 -6.35 13.25
CA LEU A 318 -6.03 -5.89 11.88
C LEU A 318 -6.44 -4.42 11.67
N GLY A 319 -7.63 -4.03 12.12
CA GLY A 319 -8.08 -2.64 12.03
C GLY A 319 -7.15 -1.67 12.77
N SER A 320 -6.71 -2.04 13.97
CA SER A 320 -5.78 -1.23 14.76
C SER A 320 -4.37 -1.18 14.19
N PHE A 321 -3.96 -2.25 13.51
CA PHE A 321 -2.73 -2.25 12.74
C PHE A 321 -2.81 -1.27 11.56
N MET A 322 -3.92 -1.28 10.80
CA MET A 322 -4.14 -0.31 9.72
C MET A 322 -4.03 1.14 10.20
N LEU A 323 -4.52 1.45 11.42
CA LEU A 323 -4.35 2.79 12.00
C LEU A 323 -2.89 3.17 12.20
N LYS A 324 -2.03 2.23 12.58
CA LYS A 324 -0.61 2.47 12.83
C LYS A 324 0.19 2.67 11.56
N VAL A 325 -0.15 1.95 10.50
CA VAL A 325 0.46 2.14 9.17
C VAL A 325 -0.17 3.28 8.37
N HIS A 326 -1.00 4.12 9.01
CA HIS A 326 -1.66 5.28 8.42
C HIS A 326 -2.68 4.95 7.30
N GLU A 327 -3.14 3.72 7.22
CA GLU A 327 -4.14 3.24 6.27
C GLU A 327 -5.56 3.43 6.85
N TRP A 328 -5.92 4.69 7.11
CA TRP A 328 -7.11 5.02 7.90
C TRP A 328 -8.43 4.59 7.25
N ASP A 329 -8.50 4.59 5.91
CA ASP A 329 -9.68 4.12 5.17
C ASP A 329 -9.85 2.62 5.27
N LYS A 330 -8.76 1.86 5.12
CA LYS A 330 -8.79 0.39 5.32
C LYS A 330 -9.16 0.06 6.77
N ALA A 331 -8.58 0.76 7.74
CA ALA A 331 -8.94 0.63 9.15
C ALA A 331 -10.44 0.83 9.36
N LYS A 332 -10.99 1.91 8.77
CA LYS A 332 -12.40 2.25 8.85
C LYS A 332 -13.27 1.13 8.29
N SER A 333 -12.98 0.64 7.08
CA SER A 333 -13.73 -0.44 6.44
C SER A 333 -13.72 -1.73 7.26
N ILE A 334 -12.59 -2.08 7.87
CA ILE A 334 -12.51 -3.26 8.76
C ILE A 334 -13.40 -3.08 9.99
N PHE A 335 -13.37 -1.91 10.63
CA PHE A 335 -14.22 -1.66 11.79
C PHE A 335 -15.72 -1.63 11.44
N GLU A 336 -16.10 -1.09 10.28
CA GLU A 336 -17.47 -1.13 9.77
C GLU A 336 -17.91 -2.58 9.49
N PHE A 337 -17.03 -3.39 8.92
CA PHE A 337 -17.27 -4.82 8.70
C PHE A 337 -17.48 -5.58 10.02
N VAL A 338 -16.64 -5.34 11.03
CA VAL A 338 -16.81 -5.96 12.37
C VAL A 338 -18.15 -5.58 13.00
N LEU A 339 -18.63 -4.35 12.78
CA LEU A 339 -19.94 -3.91 13.27
C LEU A 339 -21.11 -4.57 12.53
N SER A 340 -20.97 -4.87 11.23
CA SER A 340 -22.03 -5.46 10.42
C SER A 340 -22.13 -6.98 10.52
N ASP A 341 -20.99 -7.69 10.57
CA ASP A 341 -20.92 -9.14 10.37
C ASP A 341 -20.94 -9.92 11.69
N ALA A 342 -20.30 -9.39 12.74
CA ALA A 342 -20.09 -10.16 13.97
C ALA A 342 -21.08 -9.83 15.10
N THR A 343 -21.74 -8.65 15.08
CA THR A 343 -22.23 -7.92 16.28
C THR A 343 -21.15 -7.86 17.37
N PRO A 344 -20.71 -6.68 17.85
CA PRO A 344 -19.69 -6.62 18.91
C PRO A 344 -20.08 -7.52 20.09
N ASN A 345 -19.24 -8.52 20.37
CA ASN A 345 -19.55 -9.56 21.36
C ASN A 345 -19.57 -8.98 22.78
N SER A 346 -19.06 -7.76 22.96
CA SER A 346 -19.13 -7.03 24.21
C SER A 346 -19.26 -5.51 24.02
N LYS A 347 -19.80 -4.83 25.03
CA LYS A 347 -19.81 -3.35 25.10
C LYS A 347 -18.40 -2.76 25.04
N ASN A 348 -17.39 -3.50 25.51
CA ASN A 348 -16.00 -3.08 25.48
C ASN A 348 -15.46 -3.00 24.04
N GLU A 349 -15.78 -4.00 23.20
CA GLU A 349 -15.39 -3.98 21.78
C GLU A 349 -16.06 -2.82 21.03
N LEU A 350 -17.35 -2.57 21.30
CA LEU A 350 -18.04 -1.43 20.70
C LEU A 350 -17.40 -0.10 21.12
N ALA A 351 -17.10 0.08 22.40
CA ALA A 351 -16.41 1.27 22.89
C ALA A 351 -15.02 1.45 22.24
N TYR A 352 -14.29 0.35 22.05
CA TYR A 352 -12.99 0.35 21.38
C TYR A 352 -13.10 0.77 19.90
N ILE A 353 -14.07 0.23 19.17
CA ILE A 353 -14.33 0.61 17.78
C ILE A 353 -14.67 2.10 17.67
N GLU A 354 -15.51 2.61 18.59
CA GLU A 354 -15.83 4.04 18.64
C GLU A 354 -14.59 4.90 18.94
N ASP A 355 -13.70 4.48 19.84
CA ASP A 355 -12.40 5.14 20.05
C ASP A 355 -11.55 5.14 18.76
N CYS A 356 -11.57 4.03 18.01
CA CYS A 356 -10.84 3.91 16.75
C CYS A 356 -11.39 4.82 15.65
N PHE A 357 -12.72 4.92 15.51
CA PHE A 357 -13.32 5.93 14.62
C PHE A 357 -12.97 7.35 15.06
N GLY A 358 -12.96 7.62 16.38
CA GLY A 358 -12.48 8.89 16.93
C GLY A 358 -11.08 9.23 16.42
N LYS A 359 -10.15 8.27 16.46
CA LYS A 359 -8.77 8.42 15.97
C LYS A 359 -8.72 8.63 14.46
N ILE A 360 -9.49 7.86 13.69
CA ILE A 360 -9.55 7.98 12.22
C ILE A 360 -9.97 9.40 11.83
N TYR A 361 -11.07 9.89 12.40
CA TYR A 361 -11.58 11.22 12.08
C TYR A 361 -10.67 12.34 12.58
N ASP A 362 -9.97 12.15 13.71
CA ASP A 362 -8.93 13.09 14.16
C ASP A 362 -7.80 13.21 13.12
N LYS A 363 -7.30 12.08 12.60
CA LYS A 363 -6.26 12.06 11.55
C LYS A 363 -6.71 12.66 10.23
N LYS A 364 -8.01 12.54 9.92
CA LYS A 364 -8.63 13.20 8.76
C LYS A 364 -9.01 14.67 8.98
N ASN A 365 -8.65 15.23 10.13
CA ASN A 365 -9.02 16.60 10.55
C ASN A 365 -10.53 16.86 10.64
N ASP A 366 -11.37 15.82 10.67
CA ASP A 366 -12.81 15.94 10.95
C ASP A 366 -13.04 15.88 12.46
N TRP A 367 -12.59 16.93 13.14
CA TRP A 367 -12.63 17.02 14.61
C TRP A 367 -14.05 16.93 15.18
N LYS A 368 -15.07 17.36 14.42
CA LYS A 368 -16.48 17.24 14.83
C LYS A 368 -16.92 15.78 14.90
N LYS A 369 -16.62 14.97 13.88
CA LYS A 369 -16.91 13.52 13.93
C LYS A 369 -16.06 12.83 14.98
N SER A 370 -14.78 13.20 15.08
CA SER A 370 -13.87 12.66 16.09
C SER A 370 -14.42 12.81 17.52
N LEU A 371 -14.85 14.02 17.90
CA LEU A 371 -15.50 14.27 19.20
C LEU A 371 -16.75 13.40 19.41
N LYS A 372 -17.61 13.28 18.39
CA LYS A 372 -18.83 12.48 18.46
C LYS A 372 -18.52 11.01 18.78
N HIS A 373 -17.51 10.44 18.11
CA HIS A 373 -17.11 9.05 18.30
C HIS A 373 -16.45 8.83 19.67
N TYR A 374 -15.57 9.73 20.12
CA TYR A 374 -15.02 9.65 21.47
C TYR A 374 -16.09 9.79 22.56
N GLN A 375 -17.06 10.69 22.38
CA GLN A 375 -18.18 10.82 23.31
C GLN A 375 -19.00 9.54 23.37
N ARG A 376 -19.31 8.93 22.21
CA ARG A 376 -20.01 7.66 22.15
C ARG A 376 -19.24 6.52 22.83
N SER A 377 -17.92 6.47 22.67
CA SER A 377 -17.07 5.53 23.40
C SER A 377 -17.18 5.71 24.91
N LEU A 378 -17.09 6.95 25.42
CA LEU A 378 -17.28 7.25 26.85
C LEU A 378 -18.67 6.85 27.35
N ASP A 379 -19.72 7.15 26.58
CA ASP A 379 -21.09 6.81 26.96
C ASP A 379 -21.28 5.29 27.09
N ILE A 380 -20.65 4.50 26.22
CA ILE A 380 -20.66 3.04 26.31
C ILE A 380 -19.82 2.55 27.50
N LYS A 381 -18.61 3.09 27.68
CA LYS A 381 -17.70 2.76 28.80
C LYS A 381 -18.36 2.99 30.15
N ARG A 382 -19.06 4.10 30.33
CA ARG A 382 -19.83 4.42 31.56
C ARG A 382 -20.95 3.44 31.88
N THR A 383 -21.36 2.57 30.95
CA THR A 383 -22.33 1.52 31.25
C THR A 383 -21.73 0.31 31.97
N TYR A 384 -20.41 0.20 32.07
CA TYR A 384 -19.72 -0.91 32.72
C TYR A 384 -18.45 -0.52 33.51
N LEU A 385 -17.99 0.73 33.41
CA LEU A 385 -16.90 1.32 34.19
C LEU A 385 -17.43 2.41 35.12
N THR A 386 -16.74 2.61 36.25
CA THR A 386 -16.99 3.76 37.13
C THR A 386 -16.27 5.01 36.60
N ASP A 387 -16.69 6.20 37.03
CA ASP A 387 -16.05 7.47 36.63
C ASP A 387 -14.62 7.64 37.17
N GLU A 388 -14.12 6.73 38.00
CA GLU A 388 -12.73 6.73 38.49
C GLU A 388 -11.88 5.65 37.81
N ASP A 389 -12.44 4.91 36.84
CA ASP A 389 -11.73 3.81 36.19
C ASP A 389 -10.61 4.32 35.26
N PRO A 390 -9.35 3.88 35.45
CA PRO A 390 -8.22 4.28 34.61
C PRO A 390 -8.41 3.96 33.11
N GLN A 391 -9.27 3.00 32.74
CA GLN A 391 -9.56 2.69 31.33
C GLN A 391 -10.23 3.85 30.57
N LEU A 392 -10.78 4.85 31.29
CA LEU A 392 -11.32 6.07 30.71
C LEU A 392 -10.21 7.05 30.24
N ALA A 393 -9.00 6.94 30.79
CA ALA A 393 -7.92 7.91 30.61
C ALA A 393 -7.53 8.14 29.14
N SER A 394 -7.44 7.06 28.37
CA SER A 394 -7.05 7.14 26.96
C SER A 394 -8.07 7.92 26.12
N THR A 395 -9.36 7.67 26.28
CA THR A 395 -10.43 8.39 25.56
C THR A 395 -10.47 9.86 25.94
N HIS A 396 -10.39 10.18 27.24
CA HIS A 396 -10.33 11.58 27.69
C HIS A 396 -9.10 12.32 27.16
N THR A 397 -7.94 11.66 27.06
CA THR A 397 -6.73 12.27 26.49
C THR A 397 -6.89 12.57 25.00
N HIS A 398 -7.50 11.65 24.23
CA HIS A 398 -7.80 11.92 22.84
C HIS A 398 -8.83 13.05 22.68
N LEU A 399 -9.88 13.06 23.51
CA LEU A 399 -10.88 14.13 23.53
C LEU A 399 -10.23 15.49 23.80
N GLY A 400 -9.34 15.56 24.80
CA GLY A 400 -8.56 16.76 25.12
C GLY A 400 -7.71 17.22 23.93
N SER A 401 -7.06 16.29 23.23
CA SER A 401 -6.25 16.59 22.04
C SER A 401 -7.08 17.21 20.92
N VAL A 402 -8.24 16.63 20.61
CA VAL A 402 -9.14 17.13 19.57
C VAL A 402 -9.71 18.50 19.97
N LEU A 403 -10.11 18.68 21.24
CA LEU A 403 -10.58 19.97 21.75
C LEU A 403 -9.49 21.05 21.63
N GLY A 404 -8.24 20.72 21.93
CA GLY A 404 -7.09 21.63 21.77
C GLY A 404 -6.88 22.04 20.31
N LYS A 405 -6.94 21.09 19.36
CA LYS A 405 -6.87 21.38 17.91
C LYS A 405 -8.01 22.28 17.43
N MET A 406 -9.18 22.20 18.07
CA MET A 406 -10.32 23.07 17.81
C MET A 406 -10.22 24.45 18.50
N GLY A 407 -9.14 24.72 19.23
CA GLY A 407 -8.97 25.96 20.01
C GLY A 407 -9.82 26.01 21.29
N LYS A 408 -10.46 24.90 21.70
CA LYS A 408 -11.25 24.80 22.94
C LYS A 408 -10.34 24.45 24.12
N PHE A 409 -9.43 25.36 24.43
CA PHE A 409 -8.33 25.09 25.36
C PHE A 409 -8.80 24.79 26.80
N ASP A 410 -9.82 25.49 27.32
CA ASP A 410 -10.35 25.23 28.66
C ASP A 410 -10.93 23.82 28.78
N SER A 411 -11.78 23.43 27.81
CA SER A 411 -12.35 22.09 27.77
C SER A 411 -11.28 21.01 27.60
N ALA A 412 -10.22 21.27 26.81
CA ALA A 412 -9.09 20.37 26.67
C ALA A 412 -8.35 20.17 28.00
N MET A 413 -8.10 21.26 28.72
CA MET A 413 -7.46 21.24 30.04
C MET A 413 -8.30 20.46 31.06
N GLU A 414 -9.63 20.61 31.04
CA GLU A 414 -10.53 19.80 31.89
C GLU A 414 -10.36 18.30 31.63
N GLN A 415 -10.30 17.88 30.36
CA GLN A 415 -10.11 16.46 30.02
C GLN A 415 -8.76 15.94 30.51
N TYR A 416 -7.69 16.71 30.34
CA TYR A 416 -6.36 16.28 30.81
C TYR A 416 -6.26 16.27 32.34
N ARG A 417 -6.87 17.22 33.04
CA ARG A 417 -6.93 17.21 34.52
C ARG A 417 -7.69 16.02 35.04
N TYR A 418 -8.79 15.65 34.39
CA TYR A 418 -9.52 14.42 34.72
C TYR A 418 -8.63 13.18 34.60
N VAL A 419 -7.85 13.07 33.51
CA VAL A 419 -6.88 11.98 33.31
C VAL A 419 -5.81 11.95 34.41
N LEU A 420 -5.24 13.11 34.77
CA LEU A 420 -4.28 13.18 35.86
C LEU A 420 -4.89 12.72 37.19
N ASP A 421 -6.12 13.13 37.49
CA ASP A 421 -6.79 12.78 38.75
C ASP A 421 -7.02 11.27 38.88
N ILE A 422 -7.55 10.62 37.83
CA ILE A 422 -7.81 9.17 37.85
C ILE A 422 -6.49 8.37 37.89
N GLU A 423 -5.47 8.75 37.11
CA GLU A 423 -4.20 8.03 37.08
C GLU A 423 -3.43 8.19 38.41
N LEU A 424 -3.45 9.38 39.03
CA LEU A 424 -2.76 9.61 40.31
C LEU A 424 -3.45 8.91 41.49
N LYS A 425 -4.76 8.66 41.40
CA LYS A 425 -5.52 7.88 42.40
C LYS A 425 -5.44 6.36 42.17
N SER A 426 -5.11 5.94 40.96
CA SER A 426 -4.99 4.52 40.62
C SER A 426 -3.90 3.84 41.45
N SER A 427 -4.19 2.64 41.95
CA SER A 427 -3.18 1.78 42.60
C SER A 427 -2.16 1.21 41.61
N VAL A 428 -2.50 1.21 40.32
CA VAL A 428 -1.64 0.76 39.21
C VAL A 428 -1.72 1.81 38.09
N PRO A 429 -1.03 2.95 38.23
CA PRO A 429 -1.07 4.02 37.24
C PRO A 429 -0.43 3.59 35.92
N ASP A 430 -1.07 3.93 34.80
CA ASP A 430 -0.46 3.76 33.49
C ASP A 430 0.56 4.89 33.26
N LYS A 431 1.84 4.56 33.43
CA LYS A 431 2.95 5.50 33.23
C LYS A 431 2.98 6.06 31.80
N LYS A 432 2.63 5.27 30.78
CA LYS A 432 2.59 5.73 29.39
C LYS A 432 1.50 6.79 29.24
N GLN A 433 0.31 6.51 29.79
CA GLN A 433 -0.81 7.43 29.77
C GLN A 433 -0.52 8.72 30.54
N LEU A 434 0.10 8.62 31.72
CA LEU A 434 0.50 9.75 32.54
C LEU A 434 1.54 10.64 31.83
N GLY A 435 2.55 10.03 31.20
CA GLY A 435 3.55 10.74 30.41
C GLY A 435 2.95 11.49 29.22
N MET A 436 2.03 10.85 28.47
CA MET A 436 1.31 11.50 27.37
C MET A 436 0.43 12.66 27.85
N CYS A 437 -0.24 12.50 29.00
CA CYS A 437 -1.08 13.54 29.58
C CYS A 437 -0.27 14.78 29.97
N TYR A 438 0.83 14.61 30.71
CA TYR A 438 1.74 15.72 31.05
C TYR A 438 2.31 16.40 29.81
N MET A 439 2.69 15.63 28.78
CA MET A 439 3.19 16.20 27.53
C MET A 439 2.11 17.06 26.83
N SER A 440 0.88 16.58 26.82
CA SER A 440 -0.26 17.26 26.17
C SER A 440 -0.65 18.54 26.92
N ILE A 441 -0.69 18.51 28.25
CA ILE A 441 -0.87 19.72 29.08
C ILE A 441 0.25 20.72 28.82
N GLY A 442 1.48 20.23 28.78
CA GLY A 442 2.65 21.05 28.50
C GLY A 442 2.60 21.75 27.15
N ASP A 443 2.22 21.04 26.09
CA ASP A 443 2.04 21.62 24.75
C ASP A 443 0.90 22.63 24.71
N LEU A 444 -0.24 22.33 25.36
CA LEU A 444 -1.38 23.24 25.45
C LEU A 444 -1.00 24.56 26.14
N LEU A 445 -0.28 24.48 27.27
CA LEU A 445 0.21 25.65 28.00
C LEU A 445 1.23 26.45 27.19
N ARG A 446 2.08 25.76 26.40
CA ARG A 446 3.03 26.42 25.49
C ARG A 446 2.29 27.21 24.41
N GLN A 447 1.23 26.64 23.81
CA GLN A 447 0.39 27.34 22.83
C GLN A 447 -0.32 28.56 23.44
N LEU A 448 -0.67 28.49 24.73
CA LEU A 448 -1.22 29.61 25.50
C LEU A 448 -0.15 30.59 26.05
N SER A 449 1.12 30.40 25.69
CA SER A 449 2.26 31.20 26.18
C SER A 449 2.49 31.14 27.71
N HIS A 450 1.94 30.15 28.40
CA HIS A 450 2.21 29.85 29.82
C HIS A 450 3.48 28.99 29.95
N PHE A 451 4.62 29.53 29.51
CA PHE A 451 5.84 28.74 29.28
C PHE A 451 6.46 28.11 30.54
N GLU A 452 6.37 28.76 31.70
CA GLU A 452 6.90 28.20 32.96
C GLU A 452 6.13 26.94 33.39
N GLU A 453 4.79 26.99 33.34
CA GLU A 453 3.94 25.84 33.63
C GLU A 453 4.09 24.75 32.56
N ALA A 454 4.24 25.14 31.29
CA ALA A 454 4.53 24.22 30.19
C ALA A 454 5.84 23.45 30.46
N ARG A 455 6.92 24.16 30.80
CA ARG A 455 8.23 23.58 31.14
C ARG A 455 8.14 22.58 32.28
N LYS A 456 7.38 22.91 33.35
CA LYS A 456 7.17 22.00 34.48
C LYS A 456 6.48 20.70 34.05
N ASN A 457 5.38 20.80 33.30
CA ASN A 457 4.62 19.62 32.84
C ASN A 457 5.45 18.77 31.85
N LEU A 458 6.15 19.40 30.92
CA LEU A 458 6.99 18.70 29.97
C LEU A 458 8.21 18.01 30.63
N LYS A 459 8.79 18.60 31.69
CA LYS A 459 9.82 17.93 32.49
C LYS A 459 9.28 16.69 33.20
N ASN A 460 8.05 16.74 33.72
CA ASN A 460 7.40 15.55 34.30
C ASN A 460 7.16 14.48 33.24
N ALA A 461 6.66 14.86 32.05
CA ALA A 461 6.50 13.94 30.92
C ALA A 461 7.82 13.28 30.53
N LEU A 462 8.88 14.08 30.35
CA LEU A 462 10.20 13.59 29.95
C LEU A 462 10.78 12.63 30.99
N LYS A 463 10.61 12.93 32.29
CA LYS A 463 11.06 12.04 33.37
C LYS A 463 10.38 10.68 33.28
N ILE A 464 9.05 10.66 33.16
CA ILE A 464 8.29 9.42 33.04
C ILE A 464 8.70 8.66 31.77
N GLN A 465 8.79 9.35 30.63
CA GLN A 465 9.18 8.75 29.36
C GLN A 465 10.59 8.14 29.40
N LEU A 466 11.56 8.79 30.04
CA LEU A 466 12.91 8.23 30.21
C LEU A 466 12.94 6.97 31.09
N ASP A 467 11.97 6.82 32.01
CA ASP A 467 11.85 5.64 32.86
C ASP A 467 11.26 4.42 32.12
N ILE A 468 10.45 4.64 31.06
CA ILE A 468 9.69 3.57 30.40
C ILE A 468 10.00 3.37 28.91
N LEU A 469 10.72 4.29 28.27
CA LEU A 469 11.00 4.25 26.83
C LEU A 469 12.50 4.13 26.54
N PRO A 470 12.89 3.46 25.45
CA PRO A 470 14.28 3.47 25.00
C PRO A 470 14.69 4.90 24.61
N PHE A 471 15.98 5.21 24.74
CA PHE A 471 16.53 6.55 24.47
C PHE A 471 16.18 7.10 23.07
N THR A 472 16.01 6.22 22.07
CA THR A 472 15.69 6.56 20.68
C THR A 472 14.19 6.72 20.41
N HIS A 473 13.33 6.59 21.42
CA HIS A 473 11.89 6.62 21.19
C HIS A 473 11.40 8.00 20.66
N PRO A 474 10.55 8.04 19.62
CA PRO A 474 10.06 9.30 19.03
C PRO A 474 9.41 10.26 20.02
N ASP A 475 8.69 9.74 21.02
CA ASP A 475 8.07 10.57 22.06
C ASP A 475 9.09 11.39 22.87
N LEU A 476 10.31 10.86 23.10
CA LEU A 476 11.37 11.63 23.77
C LEU A 476 11.82 12.81 22.91
N ALA A 477 11.97 12.61 21.60
CA ALA A 477 12.30 13.69 20.67
C ALA A 477 11.20 14.77 20.65
N LYS A 478 9.94 14.35 20.61
CA LYS A 478 8.80 15.28 20.64
C LYS A 478 8.75 16.10 21.92
N THR A 479 8.84 15.45 23.09
CA THR A 479 8.84 16.15 24.38
C THR A 479 10.02 17.12 24.51
N ARG A 480 11.21 16.73 24.04
CA ARG A 480 12.39 17.62 24.03
C ARG A 480 12.21 18.82 23.12
N THR A 481 11.56 18.66 21.97
CA THR A 481 11.22 19.77 21.08
C THR A 481 10.28 20.76 21.75
N HIS A 482 9.23 20.27 22.43
CA HIS A 482 8.32 21.14 23.17
C HIS A 482 9.02 21.84 24.35
N LEU A 483 9.95 21.16 25.04
CA LEU A 483 10.76 21.77 26.10
C LEU A 483 11.70 22.84 25.55
N PHE A 484 12.32 22.58 24.39
CA PHE A 484 13.15 23.53 23.67
C PHE A 484 12.35 24.80 23.38
N ASP A 485 11.19 24.68 22.73
CA ASP A 485 10.34 25.82 22.38
C ASP A 485 9.94 26.64 23.61
N ALA A 486 9.54 25.97 24.70
CA ALA A 486 9.15 26.63 25.94
C ALA A 486 10.33 27.41 26.56
N CYS A 487 11.52 26.80 26.64
CA CYS A 487 12.70 27.45 27.21
C CYS A 487 13.20 28.59 26.30
N TYR A 488 13.21 28.38 24.98
CA TYR A 488 13.59 29.39 24.01
C TYR A 488 12.69 30.62 24.07
N SER A 489 11.37 30.41 24.16
CA SER A 489 10.38 31.50 24.27
C SER A 489 10.48 32.27 25.59
N MET A 490 10.99 31.64 26.65
CA MET A 490 11.27 32.29 27.93
C MET A 490 12.59 33.07 27.94
N GLY A 491 13.44 32.94 26.91
CA GLY A 491 14.81 33.45 26.91
C GLY A 491 15.80 32.61 27.72
N ASP A 492 15.42 31.41 28.17
CA ASP A 492 16.30 30.44 28.82
C ASP A 492 17.09 29.66 27.75
N TYR A 493 17.96 30.38 27.03
CA TYR A 493 18.69 29.88 25.89
C TYR A 493 19.69 28.78 26.26
N PHE A 494 20.22 28.77 27.48
CA PHE A 494 21.10 27.69 27.94
C PHE A 494 20.33 26.37 28.05
N THR A 495 19.16 26.36 28.69
CA THR A 495 18.35 25.13 28.78
C THR A 495 17.81 24.72 27.42
N ALA A 496 17.42 25.68 26.57
CA ALA A 496 17.02 25.39 25.18
C ALA A 496 18.14 24.68 24.41
N LEU A 497 19.38 25.18 24.49
CA LEU A 497 20.54 24.57 23.84
C LEU A 497 20.78 23.13 24.32
N GLU A 498 20.63 22.86 25.62
CA GLU A 498 20.72 21.50 26.16
C GLU A 498 19.67 20.56 25.55
N GLN A 499 18.42 21.03 25.42
CA GLN A 499 17.35 20.21 24.82
C GLN A 499 17.58 19.97 23.33
N ALA A 500 18.02 20.99 22.58
CA ALA A 500 18.32 20.87 21.16
C ALA A 500 19.49 19.89 20.91
N LYS A 501 20.57 19.95 21.70
CA LYS A 501 21.67 18.97 21.64
C LYS A 501 21.23 17.56 22.00
N ALA A 502 20.34 17.42 22.98
CA ALA A 502 19.78 16.11 23.33
C ALA A 502 18.87 15.56 22.22
N LEU A 503 18.08 16.42 21.57
CA LEU A 503 17.28 16.07 20.40
C LEU A 503 18.16 15.59 19.23
N LEU A 504 19.26 16.30 18.94
CA LEU A 504 20.22 15.90 17.90
C LEU A 504 20.78 14.49 18.14
N ARG A 505 21.16 14.17 19.38
CA ARG A 505 21.65 12.83 19.75
C ARG A 505 20.61 11.74 19.53
N ILE A 506 19.33 12.04 19.78
CA ILE A 506 18.24 11.10 19.50
C ILE A 506 18.10 10.93 17.98
N ALA A 507 18.04 12.04 17.24
CA ALA A 507 17.88 12.02 15.80
C ALA A 507 19.01 11.25 15.08
N GLN A 508 20.27 11.52 15.43
CA GLN A 508 21.44 10.83 14.86
C GLN A 508 21.46 9.32 15.13
N LYS A 509 20.88 8.86 16.25
CA LYS A 509 20.76 7.43 16.56
C LYS A 509 19.55 6.77 15.93
N SER A 510 18.52 7.55 15.59
CA SER A 510 17.22 7.04 15.15
C SER A 510 17.06 7.07 13.64
N TYR A 511 17.84 7.91 12.94
CA TYR A 511 17.68 8.17 11.52
C TYR A 511 19.01 8.13 10.77
N PRO A 512 18.99 7.84 9.45
CA PRO A 512 20.14 8.03 8.57
C PRO A 512 20.65 9.47 8.59
N ALA A 513 21.92 9.66 8.25
CA ALA A 513 22.60 10.96 8.34
C ALA A 513 21.89 12.11 7.59
N ASN A 514 21.18 11.82 6.50
CA ASN A 514 20.51 12.82 5.65
C ASN A 514 19.03 13.05 6.02
N HIS A 515 18.59 12.59 7.19
CA HIS A 515 17.17 12.69 7.57
C HIS A 515 16.83 14.08 8.13
N PHE A 516 15.70 14.65 7.69
CA PHE A 516 15.29 16.03 8.02
C PHE A 516 15.18 16.33 9.53
N GLN A 517 14.94 15.32 10.38
CA GLN A 517 14.91 15.49 11.84
C GLN A 517 16.28 15.89 12.42
N ILE A 518 17.38 15.50 11.78
CA ILE A 518 18.75 15.92 12.17
C ILE A 518 18.93 17.41 11.84
N ALA A 519 18.47 17.85 10.66
CA ALA A 519 18.48 19.26 10.24
C ALA A 519 17.66 20.15 11.19
N ILE A 520 16.46 19.71 11.61
CA ILE A 520 15.65 20.43 12.60
C ILE A 520 16.44 20.64 13.91
N ALA A 521 17.15 19.61 14.38
CA ALA A 521 17.92 19.72 15.61
C ALA A 521 19.10 20.69 15.48
N HIS A 522 19.83 20.66 14.35
CA HIS A 522 20.90 21.63 14.04
C HIS A 522 20.38 23.07 13.95
N ASN A 523 19.24 23.28 13.27
CA ASN A 523 18.58 24.59 13.21
C ASN A 523 18.20 25.11 14.61
N ASN A 524 17.67 24.26 15.48
CA ASN A 524 17.34 24.63 16.86
C ASN A 524 18.59 25.01 17.68
N ILE A 525 19.70 24.29 17.47
CA ILE A 525 21.00 24.61 18.09
C ILE A 525 21.50 25.96 17.58
N SER A 526 21.54 26.16 16.27
CA SER A 526 21.99 27.40 15.63
C SER A 526 21.18 28.61 16.09
N ALA A 527 19.85 28.54 16.04
CA ALA A 527 18.96 29.61 16.48
C ALA A 527 19.16 29.99 17.95
N THR A 528 19.63 29.06 18.78
CA THR A 528 19.93 29.31 20.19
C THR A 528 21.33 29.89 20.39
N LEU A 529 22.31 29.43 19.62
CA LEU A 529 23.67 29.99 19.63
C LEU A 529 23.68 31.45 19.17
N ASP A 530 22.87 31.81 18.18
CA ASP A 530 22.67 33.19 17.73
C ASP A 530 22.17 34.08 18.88
N LYS A 531 21.18 33.62 19.65
CA LYS A 531 20.68 34.33 20.85
C LYS A 531 21.69 34.42 22.00
N LEU A 532 22.67 33.52 22.02
CA LEU A 532 23.78 33.54 22.96
C LEU A 532 25.00 34.31 22.42
N GLU A 533 24.87 34.99 21.28
CA GLU A 533 25.94 35.76 20.61
C GLU A 533 27.15 34.91 20.19
N ARG A 534 26.95 33.60 19.98
CA ARG A 534 27.96 32.64 19.54
C ARG A 534 27.86 32.40 18.03
N TYR A 535 28.07 33.47 17.26
CA TYR A 535 27.74 33.52 15.83
C TYR A 535 28.55 32.54 14.97
N GLU A 536 29.83 32.33 15.28
CA GLU A 536 30.68 31.37 14.53
C GLU A 536 30.16 29.93 14.68
N GLU A 537 29.86 29.52 15.92
CA GLU A 537 29.28 28.19 16.17
C GLU A 537 27.86 28.07 15.60
N ALA A 538 27.08 29.17 15.60
CA ALA A 538 25.75 29.18 14.99
C ALA A 538 25.83 28.93 13.48
N LEU A 539 26.81 29.54 12.80
CA LEU A 539 27.05 29.37 11.37
C LEU A 539 27.44 27.92 11.04
N GLU A 540 28.36 27.33 11.81
CA GLU A 540 28.75 25.92 11.63
C GLU A 540 27.55 24.96 11.75
N GLU A 541 26.60 25.26 12.63
CA GLU A 541 25.41 24.43 12.81
C GLU A 541 24.37 24.65 11.70
N VAL A 542 24.28 25.85 11.11
CA VAL A 542 23.49 26.07 9.88
C VAL A 542 24.07 25.28 8.71
N GLU A 543 25.39 25.24 8.57
CA GLU A 543 26.04 24.49 7.48
C GLU A 543 25.83 22.97 7.59
N LYS A 544 25.60 22.46 8.80
CA LYS A 544 25.29 21.03 9.06
C LYS A 544 23.80 20.70 8.88
N ALA A 545 22.91 21.70 8.96
CA ALA A 545 21.48 21.52 8.82
C ALA A 545 21.08 21.38 7.34
#